data_AF-A0A6V7JXJ9-F1
#
_entry.id   AF-A0A6V7JXJ9-F1
#
_cell.length_a   1.000
_cell.length_b   1.000
_cell.length_c   1.000
_cell.angle_alpha   90.00
_cell.angle_beta   90.00
_cell.angle_gamma   90.00
#
_symmetry.space_group_name_H-M   'P 1'
#
loop_
_entity.id
_entity.type
_entity.pdbx_description
1 polymer ?
#
loop_
_entity_poly.entity_id
_entity_poly.type
_entity_poly.pdbx_seq_one_letter_code
_entity_poly.pdbx_strand_id
1 'polypeptide(L)' 'MILKYLGTVLPAGDSENRVVSIAWSPNNLKLAVALSDRTIYLFDENGNKRDRFSTKPVDSK' A
#
# COMPACT_ATOMS: atom_id res chain seq x y z
N MET A 1 -10.93 26.41 3.82
CA MET A 1 -10.43 25.18 4.47
C MET A 1 -9.00 24.97 3.99
N ILE A 2 -8.03 24.85 4.91
CA ILE A 2 -6.61 24.67 4.53
C ILE A 2 -6.25 23.22 4.86
N LEU A 3 -5.81 22.47 3.85
CA LEU A 3 -5.32 21.10 4.04
C LEU A 3 -3.91 21.15 4.63
N LYS A 4 -3.66 20.34 5.65
CA LYS A 4 -2.33 20.17 6.25
C LYS A 4 -1.65 18.95 5.64
N TYR A 5 -0.44 19.13 5.13
CA TYR A 5 0.43 18.01 4.78
C TYR A 5 0.85 17.28 6.06
N LEU A 6 0.57 15.97 6.12
CA LEU A 6 0.89 15.14 7.29
C LEU A 6 2.19 14.35 7.11
N GLY A 7 2.49 13.90 5.89
CA GLY A 7 3.69 13.13 5.63
C GLY A 7 3.60 12.31 4.35
N THR A 8 4.72 11.68 4.02
CA THR A 8 4.85 10.72 2.91
C THR A 8 4.91 9.32 3.50
N VAL A 9 3.99 8.45 3.08
CA VAL A 9 3.88 7.05 3.56
C VAL A 9 5.07 6.20 3.10
N LEU A 10 5.45 6.34 1.83
CA LEU A 10 6.66 5.73 1.27
C LEU A 10 7.36 6.74 0.36
N PRO A 11 8.66 6.98 0.55
CA PRO A 11 9.42 7.79 -0.39
C PRO A 11 9.52 7.08 -1.75
N ALA A 12 9.79 7.86 -2.80
CA ALA A 12 10.16 7.28 -4.08
C ALA A 12 11.43 6.42 -3.89
N GLY A 13 11.40 5.19 -4.40
CA GLY A 13 12.55 4.28 -4.41
C GLY A 13 13.17 4.19 -5.79
N ASP A 14 14.37 3.61 -5.86
CA ASP A 14 15.12 3.46 -7.12
C ASP A 14 14.60 2.31 -8.01
N SER A 15 13.76 1.43 -7.46
CA SER A 15 13.21 0.28 -8.18
C SER A 15 11.77 0.54 -8.67
N GLU A 16 11.45 -0.04 -9.83
CA GLU A 16 10.12 0.06 -10.41
C GLU A 16 9.13 -0.77 -9.59
N ASN A 17 8.40 -0.09 -8.71
CA ASN A 17 7.42 -0.71 -7.83
C ASN A 17 6.06 -0.04 -8.01
N ARG A 18 5.48 -0.26 -9.20
CA ARG A 18 4.28 0.44 -9.65
C ARG A 18 3.09 0.08 -8.78
N VAL A 19 2.49 1.09 -8.16
CA VAL A 19 1.22 0.97 -7.44
C VAL A 19 0.08 0.81 -8.45
N VAL A 20 -0.74 -0.21 -8.26
CA VAL A 20 -1.89 -0.51 -9.13
C VAL A 20 -3.23 -0.24 -8.45
N SER A 21 -3.30 -0.31 -7.11
CA SER A 21 -4.51 -0.02 -6.36
C SER A 21 -4.20 0.32 -4.89
N ILE A 22 -5.10 1.06 -4.25
CA ILE A 22 -5.02 1.47 -2.84
C ILE A 22 -6.42 1.39 -2.23
N ALA A 23 -6.54 0.83 -1.02
CA ALA A 23 -7.79 0.80 -0.28
C ALA A 23 -7.57 0.89 1.24
N TRP A 24 -8.35 1.76 1.89
CA TRP A 24 -8.48 1.75 3.35
C TRP A 24 -9.46 0.67 3.79
N SER A 25 -9.19 0.03 4.93
CA SER A 25 -10.20 -0.75 5.61
C SER A 25 -11.36 0.16 6.07
N PRO A 26 -12.62 -0.30 6.09
CA PRO A 26 -13.76 0.54 6.48
C PRO A 26 -13.68 1.12 7.90
N ASN A 27 -12.86 0.52 8.77
CA ASN A 27 -12.59 1.00 10.14
C ASN A 27 -11.36 1.92 10.24
N ASN A 28 -10.72 2.28 9.12
CA ASN A 28 -9.55 3.15 9.03
C ASN A 28 -8.29 2.68 9.78
N LEU A 29 -8.23 1.43 10.22
CA LEU A 29 -7.06 0.88 10.94
C LEU A 29 -5.96 0.35 10.03
N LYS A 30 -6.27 0.10 8.76
CA LYS A 30 -5.33 -0.47 7.80
C LYS A 30 -5.46 0.16 6.43
N LEU A 31 -4.32 0.42 5.81
CA LEU A 31 -4.22 0.81 4.40
C LEU A 31 -3.53 -0.31 3.63
N ALA A 32 -4.20 -0.83 2.60
CA ALA A 32 -3.62 -1.80 1.67
C ALA A 32 -3.17 -1.07 0.39
N VAL A 33 -1.95 -1.37 -0.05
CA VAL A 33 -1.39 -0.88 -1.32
C VAL A 33 -0.99 -2.09 -2.16
N ALA A 34 -1.61 -2.24 -3.32
CA ALA A 34 -1.32 -3.30 -4.28
C ALA A 34 -0.28 -2.83 -5.29
N LEU A 35 0.72 -3.68 -5.54
CA LEU A 35 1.80 -3.45 -6.49
C LEU A 35 1.67 -4.36 -7.71
N SER A 36 2.32 -3.97 -8.81
CA SER A 36 2.30 -4.72 -10.07
C SER A 36 2.98 -6.09 -9.98
N ASP A 37 3.88 -6.29 -9.02
CA ASP A 37 4.61 -7.55 -8.79
C ASP A 37 3.81 -8.59 -7.99
N ARG A 38 2.51 -8.34 -7.76
CA ARG A 38 1.60 -9.14 -6.93
C ARG A 38 1.92 -9.08 -5.43
N THR A 39 2.70 -8.11 -4.99
CA THR A 39 2.89 -7.83 -3.56
C THR A 39 1.82 -6.85 -3.06
N ILE A 40 1.28 -7.12 -1.88
CA ILE A 40 0.45 -6.19 -1.10
C ILE A 40 1.29 -5.67 0.06
N TYR A 41 1.37 -4.36 0.22
CA TYR A 41 1.84 -3.72 1.44
C TYR A 41 0.66 -3.35 2.34
N LEU A 42 0.81 -3.58 3.63
CA LEU A 42 -0.13 -3.17 4.66
C LEU A 42 0.51 -2.12 5.54
N PHE A 43 -0.21 -1.02 5.74
CA PHE A 43 0.16 0.06 6.64
C PHE A 43 -0.89 0.20 7.74
N ASP A 44 -0.47 0.74 8.87
CA ASP A 44 -1.38 1.16 9.93
C ASP A 44 -2.04 2.52 9.62
N GLU A 45 -2.88 2.99 10.52
CA GLU A 45 -3.58 4.28 10.44
C GLU A 45 -2.64 5.50 10.40
N ASN A 46 -1.39 5.35 10.84
CA ASN A 46 -0.38 6.39 10.85
C ASN A 46 0.50 6.35 9.59
N GLY A 47 0.26 5.42 8.66
CA GLY A 47 1.05 5.24 7.45
C GLY A 47 2.36 4.47 7.66
N ASN A 48 2.55 3.80 8.81
CA ASN A 48 3.73 2.95 9.00
C ASN A 48 3.49 1.60 8.35
N LYS A 49 4.46 1.12 7.58
CA LYS A 49 4.39 -0.21 6.98
C LYS A 49 4.45 -1.27 8.09
N ARG A 50 3.44 -2.12 8.16
CA ARG A 50 3.31 -3.20 9.16
C ARG A 50 3.59 -4.57 8.59
N ASP A 51 3.23 -4.79 7.33
CA ASP A 51 3.36 -6.11 6.73
C ASP A 51 3.51 -6.06 5.20
N ARG A 52 3.89 -7.19 4.61
CA ARG A 52 3.84 -7.46 3.17
C ARG A 52 3.50 -8.92 2.92
N PHE A 53 2.63 -9.17 1.95
CA PHE A 53 2.34 -10.53 1.50
C PHE A 53 2.10 -10.56 -0.01
N SER A 54 2.36 -11.70 -0.63
CA SER A 54 2.11 -11.89 -2.06
C SER A 54 0.70 -12.43 -2.29
N THR A 55 0.03 -11.95 -3.32
CA THR A 55 -1.25 -12.51 -3.78
C THR A 55 -1.02 -13.77 -4.60
N LYS A 56 -1.96 -14.71 -4.55
CA LYS A 56 -1.97 -15.83 -5.48
C LYS A 56 -2.39 -15.34 -6.87
N PRO A 57 -1.73 -15.79 -7.95
CA PRO A 57 -2.20 -15.52 -9.29
C PRO A 57 -3.56 -16.19 -9.52
N VAL A 58 -4.37 -15.64 -10.43
CA VAL A 58 -5.70 -16.18 -10.74
C VAL A 58 -5.61 -17.54 -11.44
N ASP A 59 -4.53 -17.78 -12.18
CA ASP A 59 -4.19 -19.06 -12.81
C ASP A 59 -2.77 -19.47 -12.37
N SER A 60 -2.55 -20.77 -12.20
CA SER A 60 -1.25 -21.35 -11.81
C SER A 60 -0.37 -21.74 -13.01
N LYS A 61 -0.87 -21.51 -14.24
CA LYS A 61 -0.23 -21.91 -15.49
C LYS A 61 0.76 -20.90 -16.04
#